data_AF-A0A1I0JC03-F1
#
_entry.id   AF-A0A1I0JC03-F1
#
_cell.length_a   1.000
_cell.length_b   1.000
_cell.length_c   1.000
_cell.angle_alpha   90.00
_cell.angle_beta   90.00
_cell.angle_gamma   90.00
#
_symmetry.space_group_name_H-M   'P 1'
#
loop_
_entity.id
_entity.type
_entity.pdbx_description
1 polymer ?
#
loop_
_entity_poly.entity_id
_entity_poly.type
_entity_poly.pdbx_seq_one_letter_code
_entity_poly.pdbx_strand_id
1 'polypeptide(L)'
;MAKKTIMTCAVTGNGTMPSQNENLPVTPAEIAQAAIDAGKAGAAIAHMHVRDPETAKGSMDLNLYREVVDRIRDAGSDIVINLTTGEGQRFVPSEEDPSIAGPGTTLCHPSLRSAHVKALRPEICTLDFNTMVNKTWTVINTPPTLKVMADIANEAGTKPEIEIFDSGDLNMAKDFIAKGILKSPAMFQFVMGINFGAAANYQTLAYLISQLPENSEWAAFGIGKNAYRMMALSYLMGGHVRIGMEDTVYIDKGELCKSNAQLVEKGVGIVESLGGTMATPAEAREILGLKQL
;
A
#
# COMPACT_ATOMS: atom_id res chain seq x y z
N MET A 1 21.96 -3.46 17.87
CA MET A 1 20.99 -4.54 17.57
C MET A 1 20.71 -4.50 16.08
N ALA A 2 20.42 -5.63 15.44
CA ALA A 2 20.01 -5.63 14.03
C ALA A 2 18.68 -4.86 13.87
N LYS A 3 18.53 -4.09 12.79
CA LYS A 3 17.31 -3.35 12.50
C LYS A 3 16.17 -4.35 12.29
N LYS A 4 15.07 -4.18 13.04
CA LYS A 4 13.87 -5.03 12.88
C LYS A 4 13.16 -4.71 11.57
N THR A 5 12.57 -5.73 10.96
CA THR A 5 11.88 -5.62 9.68
C THR A 5 10.39 -5.43 9.91
N ILE A 6 9.81 -4.38 9.33
CA ILE A 6 8.36 -4.16 9.33
C ILE A 6 7.74 -5.04 8.24
N MET A 7 6.68 -5.76 8.58
CA MET A 7 5.78 -6.43 7.62
C MET A 7 4.48 -5.65 7.50
N THR A 8 4.18 -5.21 6.29
CA THR A 8 2.87 -4.68 5.90
C THR A 8 2.03 -5.78 5.28
N CYS A 9 0.80 -5.96 5.75
CA CYS A 9 -0.19 -6.81 5.11
C CYS A 9 -1.16 -5.98 4.26
N ALA A 10 -1.18 -6.19 2.95
CA ALA A 10 -2.11 -5.54 2.02
C ALA A 10 -3.35 -6.42 1.79
N VAL A 11 -4.40 -6.16 2.57
CA VAL A 11 -5.41 -7.19 2.88
C VAL A 11 -6.39 -7.49 1.76
N THR A 12 -6.62 -6.56 0.82
CA THR A 12 -7.63 -6.75 -0.23
C THR A 12 -7.35 -6.03 -1.55
N GLY A 13 -6.95 -4.75 -1.53
CA GLY A 13 -6.76 -3.94 -2.73
C GLY A 13 -8.03 -3.59 -3.49
N ASN A 14 -7.86 -3.12 -4.73
CA ASN A 14 -8.95 -2.90 -5.70
C ASN A 14 -8.77 -3.64 -7.03
N GLY A 15 -7.62 -4.30 -7.23
CA GLY A 15 -7.30 -5.05 -8.45
C GLY A 15 -7.68 -6.52 -8.42
N THR A 16 -7.48 -7.17 -7.27
CA THR A 16 -7.88 -8.57 -7.05
C THR A 16 -9.40 -8.68 -6.95
N MET A 17 -9.99 -9.73 -7.52
CA MET A 17 -11.43 -9.99 -7.47
C MET A 17 -11.74 -11.35 -6.82
N PRO A 18 -12.92 -11.55 -6.20
CA PRO A 18 -13.31 -12.83 -5.62
C PRO A 18 -13.30 -13.99 -6.63
N SER A 19 -13.50 -13.70 -7.91
CA SER A 19 -13.38 -14.69 -9.00
C SER A 19 -11.97 -15.28 -9.16
N GLN A 20 -10.95 -14.64 -8.59
CA GLN A 20 -9.58 -15.14 -8.57
C GLN A 20 -9.28 -15.97 -7.31
N ASN A 21 -9.94 -15.64 -6.19
CA ASN A 21 -9.86 -16.37 -4.92
C ASN A 21 -11.08 -16.01 -4.04
N GLU A 22 -11.88 -17.00 -3.70
CA GLU A 22 -13.10 -16.83 -2.90
C GLU A 22 -12.84 -16.34 -1.47
N ASN A 23 -11.61 -16.49 -0.96
CA ASN A 23 -11.22 -16.03 0.38
C ASN A 23 -10.85 -14.54 0.43
N LEU A 24 -11.00 -13.80 -0.68
CA LEU A 24 -10.71 -12.36 -0.71
C LEU A 24 -11.66 -11.59 0.22
N PRO A 25 -11.16 -10.81 1.19
CA PRO A 25 -12.03 -9.99 2.04
C PRO A 25 -12.74 -8.89 1.25
N VAL A 26 -14.06 -8.79 1.37
CA VAL A 26 -14.86 -7.79 0.64
C VAL A 26 -15.58 -6.83 1.57
N THR A 27 -16.32 -7.36 2.54
CA THR A 27 -17.10 -6.54 3.48
C THR A 27 -16.18 -5.85 4.50
N PRO A 28 -16.60 -4.72 5.10
CA PRO A 28 -15.84 -4.08 6.18
C PRO A 28 -15.49 -5.03 7.33
N ALA A 29 -16.40 -5.94 7.70
CA ALA A 29 -16.17 -6.93 8.74
C ALA A 29 -15.06 -7.93 8.35
N GLU A 30 -15.08 -8.45 7.12
CA GLU A 30 -14.03 -9.36 6.63
C GLU A 30 -12.68 -8.67 6.51
N ILE A 31 -12.65 -7.42 6.01
CA ILE A 31 -11.42 -6.64 5.86
C ILE A 31 -10.79 -6.35 7.23
N ALA A 32 -11.59 -5.92 8.21
CA ALA A 32 -11.12 -5.69 9.57
C ALA A 32 -10.60 -6.98 10.22
N GLN A 33 -11.33 -8.10 10.07
CA GLN A 33 -10.90 -9.38 10.61
C GLN A 33 -9.59 -9.86 9.97
N ALA A 34 -9.45 -9.72 8.65
CA ALA A 34 -8.23 -10.06 7.94
C ALA A 34 -7.02 -9.21 8.38
N ALA A 35 -7.21 -7.93 8.67
CA ALA A 35 -6.18 -7.06 9.23
C ALA A 35 -5.75 -7.51 10.63
N ILE A 36 -6.72 -7.80 11.52
CA ILE A 36 -6.45 -8.27 12.88
C ILE A 36 -5.69 -9.60 12.86
N ASP A 37 -6.12 -10.55 12.02
CA ASP A 37 -5.49 -11.86 11.94
C ASP A 37 -4.11 -11.79 11.29
N ALA A 38 -3.90 -10.89 10.32
CA ALA A 38 -2.56 -10.57 9.81
C ALA A 38 -1.66 -10.00 10.93
N GLY A 39 -2.19 -9.16 11.80
CA GLY A 39 -1.48 -8.66 12.98
C GLY A 39 -1.03 -9.78 13.92
N LYS A 40 -1.93 -10.71 14.24
CA LYS A 40 -1.60 -11.90 15.05
C LYS A 40 -0.55 -12.80 14.38
N ALA A 41 -0.54 -12.85 13.06
CA ALA A 41 0.43 -13.59 12.26
C ALA A 41 1.82 -12.91 12.15
N GLY A 42 1.96 -11.68 12.64
CA GLY A 42 3.24 -10.95 12.68
C GLY A 42 3.35 -9.75 11.74
N ALA A 43 2.25 -9.31 11.10
CA ALA A 43 2.22 -8.03 10.42
C ALA A 43 2.19 -6.87 11.44
N ALA A 44 3.01 -5.86 11.23
CA ALA A 44 2.99 -4.64 12.04
C ALA A 44 2.03 -3.58 11.48
N ILE A 45 1.79 -3.59 10.17
CA ILE A 45 0.95 -2.63 9.45
C ILE A 45 -0.10 -3.40 8.64
N ALA A 46 -1.34 -2.92 8.61
CA ALA A 46 -2.35 -3.33 7.64
C ALA A 46 -2.61 -2.19 6.65
N HIS A 47 -2.28 -2.44 5.37
CA HIS A 47 -2.69 -1.60 4.25
C HIS A 47 -4.06 -2.03 3.75
N MET A 48 -4.98 -1.07 3.68
CA MET A 48 -6.40 -1.34 3.49
C MET A 48 -7.04 -0.46 2.43
N HIS A 49 -7.78 -1.14 1.56
CA HIS A 49 -8.84 -0.60 0.71
C HIS A 49 -10.19 -0.99 1.30
N VAL A 50 -11.25 -0.31 0.88
CA VAL A 50 -12.62 -0.80 1.05
C VAL A 50 -13.25 -1.10 -0.29
N ARG A 51 -14.24 -1.99 -0.25
CA ARG A 51 -14.98 -2.45 -1.43
C ARG A 51 -16.46 -2.28 -1.20
N ASP A 52 -17.17 -2.06 -2.28
CA ASP A 52 -18.62 -2.16 -2.32
C ASP A 52 -19.03 -3.60 -1.93
N PRO A 53 -19.81 -3.81 -0.84
CA PRO A 53 -20.13 -5.14 -0.33
C PRO A 53 -20.95 -6.01 -1.28
N GLU A 54 -21.67 -5.41 -2.22
CA GLU A 54 -22.53 -6.15 -3.15
C GLU A 54 -21.77 -6.55 -4.42
N THR A 55 -20.91 -5.67 -4.92
CA THR A 55 -20.23 -5.82 -6.21
C THR A 55 -18.76 -6.20 -6.11
N ALA A 56 -18.18 -6.14 -4.90
CA ALA A 56 -16.76 -6.31 -4.61
C ALA A 56 -15.80 -5.33 -5.32
N LYS A 57 -16.32 -4.31 -6.01
CA LYS A 57 -15.52 -3.26 -6.66
C LYS A 57 -14.90 -2.33 -5.61
N GLY A 58 -13.77 -1.72 -5.95
CA GLY A 58 -13.16 -0.69 -5.09
C GLY A 58 -14.12 0.46 -4.80
N SER A 59 -14.09 0.98 -3.58
CA SER A 59 -14.97 2.05 -3.12
C SER A 59 -14.19 3.17 -2.40
N MET A 60 -14.73 4.38 -2.44
CA MET A 60 -14.28 5.54 -1.65
C MET A 60 -15.29 5.94 -0.56
N ASP A 61 -16.28 5.08 -0.28
CA ASP A 61 -17.28 5.39 0.74
C ASP A 61 -16.63 5.51 2.13
N LEU A 62 -16.73 6.71 2.69
CA LEU A 62 -16.22 7.04 4.02
C LEU A 62 -16.82 6.15 5.11
N ASN A 63 -18.07 5.74 4.99
CA ASN A 63 -18.73 4.91 6.00
C ASN A 63 -18.13 3.50 6.03
N LEU A 64 -17.75 2.96 4.87
CA LEU A 64 -17.08 1.66 4.80
C LEU A 64 -15.68 1.73 5.43
N TYR A 65 -14.91 2.79 5.15
CA TYR A 65 -13.61 3.00 5.81
C TYR A 65 -13.77 3.15 7.33
N ARG A 66 -14.77 3.93 7.76
CA ARG A 66 -15.06 4.14 9.18
C ARG A 66 -15.37 2.82 9.87
N GLU A 67 -16.25 2.01 9.28
CA GLU A 67 -16.60 0.70 9.83
C GLU A 67 -15.38 -0.22 9.97
N VAL A 68 -14.51 -0.29 8.97
CA VAL A 68 -13.25 -1.09 9.07
C VAL A 68 -12.39 -0.60 10.24
N VAL A 69 -12.14 0.71 10.31
CA VAL A 69 -11.26 1.31 11.33
C VAL A 69 -11.84 1.14 12.73
N ASP A 70 -13.14 1.39 12.91
CA ASP A 70 -13.82 1.26 14.19
C ASP A 70 -13.77 -0.19 14.67
N ARG A 71 -14.03 -1.18 13.79
CA ARG A 71 -13.92 -2.61 14.13
C ARG A 71 -12.52 -3.02 14.59
N ILE A 72 -11.46 -2.51 13.94
CA ILE A 72 -10.07 -2.82 14.32
C ILE A 72 -9.75 -2.23 15.70
N ARG A 73 -10.14 -0.98 15.93
CA ARG A 73 -9.91 -0.26 17.20
C ARG A 73 -10.72 -0.87 18.35
N ASP A 74 -12.00 -1.17 18.12
CA ASP A 74 -12.90 -1.78 19.10
C ASP A 74 -12.45 -3.20 19.50
N ALA A 75 -11.80 -3.93 18.58
CA ALA A 75 -11.19 -5.22 18.87
C ALA A 75 -9.92 -5.11 19.75
N GLY A 76 -9.44 -3.90 20.05
CA GLY A 76 -8.21 -3.66 20.81
C GLY A 76 -6.94 -4.09 20.06
N SER A 77 -6.97 -4.10 18.72
CA SER A 77 -5.81 -4.46 17.92
C SER A 77 -4.79 -3.32 17.89
N ASP A 78 -3.52 -3.66 18.13
CA ASP A 78 -2.41 -2.70 18.07
C ASP A 78 -1.87 -2.49 16.65
N ILE A 79 -2.40 -3.17 15.64
CA ILE A 79 -1.90 -3.08 14.27
C ILE A 79 -1.94 -1.63 13.75
N VAL A 80 -0.86 -1.19 13.10
CA VAL A 80 -0.80 0.15 12.51
C VAL A 80 -1.73 0.22 11.31
N ILE A 81 -2.62 1.22 11.29
CA ILE A 81 -3.59 1.42 10.22
C ILE A 81 -2.96 2.23 9.10
N ASN A 82 -2.86 1.62 7.90
CA ASN A 82 -2.49 2.28 6.65
C ASN A 82 -3.68 2.29 5.70
N LEU A 83 -4.24 3.47 5.40
CA LEU A 83 -5.37 3.61 4.48
C LEU A 83 -4.92 4.10 3.11
N THR A 84 -5.34 3.39 2.07
CA THR A 84 -5.07 3.77 0.69
C THR A 84 -5.64 5.15 0.33
N THR A 85 -5.01 5.87 -0.60
CA THR A 85 -5.66 6.97 -1.34
C THR A 85 -5.66 6.75 -2.86
N GLY A 86 -5.39 5.50 -3.28
CA GLY A 86 -5.28 5.11 -4.68
C GLY A 86 -6.61 4.94 -5.41
N GLU A 87 -7.75 4.92 -4.73
CA GLU A 87 -9.04 4.91 -5.43
C GLU A 87 -9.35 6.31 -6.01
N GLY A 88 -10.04 6.34 -7.15
CA GLY A 88 -10.40 7.60 -7.80
C GLY A 88 -9.31 8.27 -8.65
N GLN A 89 -8.28 7.53 -9.07
CA GLN A 89 -7.17 8.02 -9.91
C GLN A 89 -7.18 7.52 -11.36
N ARG A 90 -8.12 6.63 -11.71
CA ARG A 90 -8.14 5.95 -13.02
C ARG A 90 -8.81 6.83 -14.06
N PHE A 91 -8.13 7.07 -15.16
CA PHE A 91 -8.69 7.64 -16.37
C PHE A 91 -8.69 6.62 -17.50
N VAL A 92 -9.88 6.34 -18.03
CA VAL A 92 -10.07 5.56 -19.24
C VAL A 92 -10.51 6.55 -20.32
N PRO A 93 -9.73 6.80 -21.38
CA PRO A 93 -10.18 7.68 -22.46
C PRO A 93 -11.42 7.10 -23.15
N SER A 94 -12.33 7.95 -23.60
CA SER A 94 -13.42 7.50 -24.49
C SER A 94 -12.86 7.00 -25.82
N GLU A 95 -13.49 5.98 -26.40
CA GLU A 95 -13.10 5.43 -27.71
C GLU A 95 -13.31 6.44 -28.85
N GLU A 96 -14.33 7.31 -28.73
CA GLU A 96 -14.67 8.30 -29.75
C GLU A 96 -13.84 9.59 -29.63
N ASP A 97 -13.50 9.99 -28.40
CA ASP A 97 -12.71 11.18 -28.10
C ASP A 97 -11.77 10.92 -26.90
N PRO A 98 -10.45 10.75 -27.11
CA PRO A 98 -9.53 10.43 -26.03
C PRO A 98 -9.32 11.57 -25.02
N SER A 99 -9.83 12.78 -25.29
CA SER A 99 -9.75 13.91 -24.37
C SER A 99 -10.81 13.88 -23.26
N ILE A 100 -11.83 13.03 -23.38
CA ILE A 100 -12.92 12.91 -22.40
C ILE A 100 -12.90 11.56 -21.69
N ALA A 101 -13.50 11.54 -20.50
CA ALA A 101 -13.64 10.33 -19.69
C ALA A 101 -14.60 9.33 -20.32
N GLY A 102 -14.10 8.14 -20.64
CA GLY A 102 -14.87 6.97 -21.04
C GLY A 102 -15.32 6.10 -19.85
N PRO A 103 -16.10 5.05 -20.12
CA PRO A 103 -16.55 4.09 -19.12
C PRO A 103 -15.39 3.48 -18.32
N GLY A 104 -15.55 3.41 -17.00
CA GLY A 104 -14.53 2.89 -16.09
C GLY A 104 -13.54 3.93 -15.58
N THR A 105 -13.65 5.20 -16.01
CA THR A 105 -12.97 6.32 -15.36
C THR A 105 -13.49 6.48 -13.93
N THR A 106 -12.58 6.55 -12.97
CA THR A 106 -12.88 6.91 -11.57
C THR A 106 -12.21 8.21 -11.15
N LEU A 107 -11.43 8.84 -12.04
CA LEU A 107 -10.68 10.07 -11.78
C LEU A 107 -11.58 11.15 -11.16
N CYS A 108 -11.24 11.58 -9.96
CA CYS A 108 -11.98 12.62 -9.24
C CYS A 108 -11.05 13.55 -8.45
N HIS A 109 -11.63 14.58 -7.84
CA HIS A 109 -10.88 15.60 -7.12
C HIS A 109 -10.10 14.99 -5.93
N PRO A 110 -8.83 15.38 -5.69
CA PRO A 110 -7.98 14.83 -4.62
C PRO A 110 -8.61 14.90 -3.22
N SER A 111 -9.35 15.96 -2.91
CA SER A 111 -10.02 16.08 -1.60
C SER A 111 -11.08 15.02 -1.34
N LEU A 112 -11.73 14.50 -2.40
CA LEU A 112 -12.67 13.38 -2.25
C LEU A 112 -11.90 12.07 -2.01
N ARG A 113 -10.79 11.86 -2.74
CA ARG A 113 -9.92 10.69 -2.62
C ARG A 113 -9.27 10.54 -1.25
N SER A 114 -9.05 11.64 -0.53
CA SER A 114 -8.43 11.65 0.81
C SER A 114 -9.39 12.05 1.93
N ALA A 115 -10.71 12.06 1.67
CA ALA A 115 -11.71 12.47 2.67
C ALA A 115 -11.68 11.58 3.92
N HIS A 116 -11.47 10.28 3.76
CA HIS A 116 -11.33 9.32 4.86
C HIS A 116 -10.06 9.51 5.67
N VAL A 117 -8.94 9.90 5.04
CA VAL A 117 -7.71 10.26 5.79
C VAL A 117 -7.99 11.45 6.71
N LYS A 118 -8.63 12.51 6.19
CA LYS A 118 -9.01 13.67 7.00
C LYS A 118 -9.95 13.31 8.15
N ALA A 119 -10.93 12.45 7.89
CA ALA A 119 -11.97 12.11 8.86
C ALA A 119 -11.53 11.10 9.92
N LEU A 120 -10.69 10.12 9.55
CA LEU A 120 -10.35 8.97 10.40
C LEU A 120 -8.94 9.04 10.99
N ARG A 121 -8.08 9.91 10.44
CA ARG A 121 -6.72 10.20 10.90
C ARG A 121 -5.92 8.90 11.16
N PRO A 122 -5.76 8.02 10.14
CA PRO A 122 -4.95 6.82 10.30
C PRO A 122 -3.50 7.19 10.59
N GLU A 123 -2.71 6.28 11.15
CA GLU A 123 -1.29 6.54 11.35
C GLU A 123 -0.54 6.72 10.02
N ILE A 124 -0.91 5.93 9.01
CA ILE A 124 -0.31 5.96 7.67
C ILE A 124 -1.42 6.12 6.61
N CYS A 125 -1.10 6.77 5.51
CA CYS A 125 -1.86 6.65 4.26
C CYS A 125 -0.92 6.53 3.07
N THR A 126 -1.29 5.78 2.04
CA THR A 126 -0.49 5.71 0.81
C THR A 126 -0.73 6.93 -0.07
N LEU A 127 0.30 7.39 -0.77
CA LEU A 127 0.22 8.38 -1.85
C LEU A 127 0.91 7.83 -3.10
N ASP A 128 0.14 7.63 -4.17
CA ASP A 128 0.64 7.12 -5.44
C ASP A 128 1.31 8.23 -6.25
N PHE A 129 2.64 8.25 -6.31
CA PHE A 129 3.40 9.31 -6.99
C PHE A 129 3.47 9.15 -8.52
N ASN A 130 2.67 8.26 -9.11
CA ASN A 130 2.74 7.95 -10.53
C ASN A 130 1.72 8.72 -11.38
N THR A 131 2.13 9.05 -12.59
CA THR A 131 1.21 9.19 -13.72
C THR A 131 1.68 8.25 -14.81
N MET A 132 0.98 7.13 -15.02
CA MET A 132 1.44 6.03 -15.86
C MET A 132 0.30 5.28 -16.52
N VAL A 133 0.61 4.57 -17.61
CA VAL A 133 -0.30 3.61 -18.22
C VAL A 133 -0.26 2.30 -17.45
N ASN A 134 -1.42 1.71 -17.16
CA ASN A 134 -1.55 0.37 -16.63
C ASN A 134 -2.57 -0.39 -17.48
N LYS A 135 -2.11 -1.41 -18.21
CA LYS A 135 -2.90 -2.15 -19.21
C LYS A 135 -3.52 -1.19 -20.24
N THR A 136 -4.80 -0.91 -20.13
CA THR A 136 -5.59 -0.13 -21.11
C THR A 136 -6.03 1.23 -20.56
N TRP A 137 -5.64 1.61 -19.35
CA TRP A 137 -6.02 2.88 -18.73
C TRP A 137 -4.81 3.62 -18.16
N THR A 138 -5.00 4.88 -17.79
CA THR A 138 -3.97 5.70 -17.15
C THR A 138 -4.33 5.92 -15.69
N VAL A 139 -3.32 5.87 -14.81
CA VAL A 139 -3.39 6.41 -13.45
C VAL A 139 -2.87 7.83 -13.50
N ILE A 140 -3.61 8.81 -12.98
CA ILE A 140 -3.25 10.23 -13.05
C ILE A 140 -3.09 10.82 -11.65
N ASN A 141 -1.85 11.04 -11.24
CA ASN A 141 -1.47 11.83 -10.06
C ASN A 141 -0.46 12.90 -10.46
N THR A 142 -0.96 14.10 -10.71
CA THR A 142 -0.11 15.26 -11.04
C THR A 142 0.45 15.90 -9.76
N PRO A 143 1.55 16.69 -9.84
CA PRO A 143 2.07 17.40 -8.67
C PRO A 143 1.03 18.26 -7.93
N PRO A 144 0.14 19.03 -8.60
CA PRO A 144 -0.94 19.73 -7.90
C PRO A 144 -1.90 18.79 -7.15
N THR A 145 -2.28 17.66 -7.76
CA THR A 145 -3.12 16.63 -7.11
C THR A 145 -2.45 16.10 -5.85
N LEU A 146 -1.19 15.68 -5.97
CA LEU A 146 -0.41 15.11 -4.87
C LEU A 146 -0.17 16.11 -3.75
N LYS A 147 0.03 17.39 -4.08
CA LYS A 147 0.18 18.44 -3.07
C LYS A 147 -1.07 18.54 -2.20
N VAL A 148 -2.27 18.55 -2.79
CA VAL A 148 -3.53 18.61 -2.03
C VAL A 148 -3.66 17.41 -1.08
N MET A 149 -3.33 16.21 -1.56
CA MET A 149 -3.42 14.98 -0.75
C MET A 149 -2.37 14.95 0.37
N ALA A 150 -1.15 15.41 0.08
CA ALA A 150 -0.09 15.54 1.08
C ALA A 150 -0.43 16.58 2.16
N ASP A 151 -1.01 17.73 1.78
CA ASP A 151 -1.50 18.74 2.73
C ASP A 151 -2.58 18.14 3.65
N ILE A 152 -3.54 17.38 3.11
CA ILE A 152 -4.57 16.68 3.89
C ILE A 152 -3.95 15.68 4.87
N ALA A 153 -2.99 14.86 4.42
CA ALA A 153 -2.29 13.91 5.30
C ALA A 153 -1.53 14.63 6.43
N ASN A 154 -0.83 15.72 6.10
CA ASN A 154 -0.11 16.55 7.07
C ASN A 154 -1.04 17.16 8.12
N GLU A 155 -2.19 17.71 7.71
CA GLU A 155 -3.22 18.26 8.61
C GLU A 155 -3.84 17.18 9.51
N ALA A 156 -4.06 15.98 8.98
CA ALA A 156 -4.53 14.82 9.73
C ALA A 156 -3.46 14.30 10.72
N GLY A 157 -2.19 14.69 10.57
CA GLY A 157 -1.07 14.12 11.32
C GLY A 157 -0.76 12.68 10.92
N THR A 158 -1.15 12.30 9.70
CA THR A 158 -0.93 10.99 9.09
C THR A 158 0.39 11.02 8.32
N LYS A 159 1.20 9.96 8.45
CA LYS A 159 2.43 9.84 7.66
C LYS A 159 2.09 9.30 6.25
N PRO A 160 2.53 9.97 5.17
CA PRO A 160 2.45 9.39 3.84
C PRO A 160 3.45 8.24 3.65
N GLU A 161 2.97 7.09 3.21
CA GLU A 161 3.76 6.07 2.51
C GLU A 161 3.79 6.45 1.01
N ILE A 162 4.98 6.75 0.50
CA ILE A 162 5.18 7.30 -0.85
C ILE A 162 5.37 6.12 -1.82
N GLU A 163 4.35 5.82 -2.61
CA GLU A 163 4.37 4.72 -3.56
C GLU A 163 5.06 5.14 -4.86
N ILE A 164 6.16 4.45 -5.18
CA ILE A 164 7.02 4.72 -6.34
C ILE A 164 6.85 3.57 -7.34
N PHE A 165 6.33 3.89 -8.53
CA PHE A 165 6.10 2.94 -9.60
C PHE A 165 7.19 3.01 -10.68
N ASP A 166 7.92 4.11 -10.77
CA ASP A 166 9.15 4.24 -11.57
C ASP A 166 10.05 5.35 -11.00
N SER A 167 11.26 5.47 -11.54
CA SER A 167 12.27 6.45 -11.14
C SER A 167 11.87 7.92 -11.33
N GLY A 168 10.97 8.20 -12.27
CA GLY A 168 10.38 9.55 -12.42
C GLY A 168 9.59 9.97 -11.19
N ASP A 169 8.84 9.05 -10.60
CA ASP A 169 8.04 9.27 -9.38
C ASP A 169 8.96 9.60 -8.20
N LEU A 170 10.10 8.92 -8.09
CA LEU A 170 11.09 9.18 -7.05
C LEU A 170 11.73 10.57 -7.20
N ASN A 171 11.98 11.02 -8.42
CA ASN A 171 12.46 12.39 -8.67
C ASN A 171 11.42 13.44 -8.24
N MET A 172 10.13 13.18 -8.50
CA MET A 172 9.06 14.05 -8.01
C MET A 172 8.95 14.03 -6.47
N ALA A 173 9.10 12.87 -5.83
CA ALA A 173 9.11 12.78 -4.37
C ALA A 173 10.27 13.58 -3.74
N LYS A 174 11.46 13.53 -4.34
CA LYS A 174 12.61 14.38 -3.92
C LYS A 174 12.30 15.86 -4.02
N ASP A 175 11.65 16.31 -5.09
CA ASP A 175 11.23 17.70 -5.25
C ASP A 175 10.21 18.11 -4.17
N PHE A 176 9.26 17.24 -3.82
CA PHE A 176 8.29 17.47 -2.74
C PHE A 176 8.96 17.57 -1.37
N ILE A 177 9.95 16.73 -1.09
CA ILE A 177 10.75 16.79 0.14
C ILE A 177 11.55 18.09 0.19
N ALA A 178 12.23 18.45 -0.90
CA ALA A 178 13.02 19.69 -0.98
C ALA A 178 12.15 20.95 -0.78
N LYS A 179 10.89 20.91 -1.20
CA LYS A 179 9.89 21.97 -0.97
C LYS A 179 9.24 21.93 0.41
N GLY A 180 9.56 20.94 1.25
CA GLY A 180 8.96 20.75 2.57
C GLY A 180 7.49 20.32 2.57
N ILE A 181 6.97 19.85 1.42
CA ILE A 181 5.60 19.33 1.30
C ILE A 181 5.51 17.95 1.97
N LEU A 182 6.50 17.10 1.69
CA LEU A 182 6.69 15.83 2.39
C LEU A 182 7.73 15.99 3.50
N LYS A 183 7.47 15.36 4.65
CA LYS A 183 8.36 15.41 5.81
C LYS A 183 9.35 14.26 5.79
N SER A 184 10.58 14.53 6.25
CA SER A 184 11.62 13.52 6.49
C SER A 184 11.73 13.16 7.99
N PRO A 185 12.14 11.94 8.37
CA PRO A 185 12.36 10.76 7.52
C PRO A 185 11.13 10.34 6.73
N ALA A 186 11.32 10.18 5.42
CA ALA A 186 10.26 9.80 4.49
C ALA A 186 10.13 8.27 4.46
N MET A 187 8.93 7.79 4.18
CA MET A 187 8.61 6.37 4.02
C MET A 187 8.28 6.12 2.55
N PHE A 188 9.06 5.27 1.89
CA PHE A 188 8.88 4.92 0.49
C PHE A 188 8.44 3.46 0.33
N GLN A 189 7.64 3.18 -0.69
CA GLN A 189 7.33 1.81 -1.09
C GLN A 189 7.51 1.67 -2.60
N PHE A 190 8.37 0.74 -3.01
CA PHE A 190 8.61 0.45 -4.42
C PHE A 190 7.59 -0.58 -4.91
N VAL A 191 6.72 -0.15 -5.82
CA VAL A 191 5.67 -0.97 -6.42
C VAL A 191 6.20 -1.63 -7.68
N MET A 192 6.48 -2.93 -7.63
CA MET A 192 7.22 -3.60 -8.71
C MET A 192 6.40 -4.66 -9.45
N GLY A 193 6.47 -4.63 -10.78
CA GLY A 193 5.82 -5.60 -11.66
C GLY A 193 4.37 -5.28 -12.02
N ILE A 194 3.90 -4.05 -11.77
CA ILE A 194 2.70 -3.51 -12.42
C ILE A 194 3.00 -3.32 -13.91
N ASN A 195 1.97 -3.45 -14.77
CA ASN A 195 2.15 -3.30 -16.22
C ASN A 195 2.73 -1.92 -16.54
N PHE A 196 3.80 -1.91 -17.34
CA PHE A 196 4.48 -0.70 -17.81
C PHE A 196 5.07 0.21 -16.71
N GLY A 197 5.19 -0.29 -15.48
CA GLY A 197 5.98 0.36 -14.42
C GLY A 197 7.32 -0.35 -14.21
N ALA A 198 7.92 -0.12 -13.04
CA ALA A 198 9.17 -0.72 -12.61
C ALA A 198 9.13 -2.25 -12.72
N ALA A 199 10.10 -2.81 -13.43
CA ALA A 199 10.22 -4.25 -13.59
C ALA A 199 10.56 -4.92 -12.24
N ALA A 200 9.86 -6.01 -11.90
CA ALA A 200 10.12 -6.80 -10.70
C ALA A 200 11.41 -7.65 -10.83
N ASN A 201 12.57 -6.99 -10.75
CA ASN A 201 13.90 -7.60 -10.75
C ASN A 201 14.88 -6.83 -9.86
N TYR A 202 16.03 -7.46 -9.57
CA TYR A 202 17.01 -6.89 -8.66
C TYR A 202 17.70 -5.63 -9.21
N GLN A 203 17.94 -5.55 -10.53
CA GLN A 203 18.60 -4.39 -11.12
C GLN A 203 17.78 -3.12 -10.94
N THR A 204 16.47 -3.23 -11.14
CA THR A 204 15.54 -2.10 -11.03
C THR A 204 15.43 -1.66 -9.58
N LEU A 205 15.29 -2.60 -8.64
CA LEU A 205 15.23 -2.28 -7.21
C LEU A 205 16.54 -1.65 -6.72
N ALA A 206 17.69 -2.21 -7.11
CA ALA A 206 19.01 -1.66 -6.76
C ALA A 206 19.18 -0.22 -7.24
N TYR A 207 18.74 0.07 -8.47
CA TYR A 207 18.75 1.42 -8.99
C TYR A 207 17.86 2.35 -8.16
N LEU A 208 16.60 1.99 -7.90
CA LEU A 208 15.67 2.82 -7.13
C LEU A 208 16.19 3.10 -5.70
N ILE A 209 16.73 2.08 -5.01
CA ILE A 209 17.32 2.24 -3.67
C ILE A 209 18.52 3.19 -3.71
N SER A 210 19.39 3.08 -4.72
CA SER A 210 20.56 3.96 -4.87
C SER A 210 20.20 5.45 -4.99
N GLN A 211 18.93 5.73 -5.31
CA GLN A 211 18.42 7.07 -5.51
C GLN A 211 17.65 7.59 -4.29
N LEU A 212 17.48 6.83 -3.20
CA LEU A 212 16.71 7.30 -2.04
C LEU A 212 17.38 8.49 -1.33
N PRO A 213 16.60 9.44 -0.78
CA PRO A 213 17.12 10.41 0.18
C PRO A 213 17.70 9.70 1.41
N GLU A 214 18.72 10.30 2.02
CA GLU A 214 19.32 9.77 3.25
C GLU A 214 18.28 9.61 4.37
N ASN A 215 18.50 8.60 5.23
CA ASN A 215 17.65 8.28 6.37
C ASN A 215 16.18 7.96 6.03
N SER A 216 15.88 7.64 4.77
CA SER A 216 14.53 7.20 4.40
C SER A 216 14.27 5.77 4.85
N GLU A 217 13.06 5.52 5.32
CA GLU A 217 12.52 4.17 5.49
C GLU A 217 11.92 3.70 4.19
N TRP A 218 12.13 2.44 3.81
CA TRP A 218 11.62 1.94 2.54
C TRP A 218 11.23 0.47 2.58
N ALA A 219 10.25 0.11 1.75
CA ALA A 219 9.85 -1.26 1.45
C ALA A 219 9.79 -1.48 -0.06
N ALA A 220 9.74 -2.73 -0.49
CA ALA A 220 9.41 -3.09 -1.86
C ALA A 220 8.52 -4.34 -1.87
N PHE A 221 7.61 -4.39 -2.84
CA PHE A 221 6.79 -5.58 -3.06
C PHE A 221 6.61 -5.87 -4.55
N GLY A 222 6.15 -7.08 -4.83
CA GLY A 222 5.92 -7.57 -6.18
C GLY A 222 4.51 -8.10 -6.34
N ILE A 223 4.00 -8.10 -7.58
CA ILE A 223 2.65 -8.60 -7.88
C ILE A 223 2.68 -10.05 -8.36
N GLY A 224 1.66 -10.82 -7.95
CA GLY A 224 1.41 -12.19 -8.35
C GLY A 224 2.58 -13.11 -8.06
N LYS A 225 3.11 -13.78 -9.10
CA LYS A 225 4.25 -14.71 -8.97
C LYS A 225 5.53 -14.07 -8.41
N ASN A 226 5.61 -12.74 -8.39
CA ASN A 226 6.75 -12.00 -7.89
C ASN A 226 6.61 -11.59 -6.42
N ALA A 227 5.46 -11.80 -5.77
CA ALA A 227 5.18 -11.32 -4.42
C ALA A 227 6.24 -11.76 -3.40
N TYR A 228 6.40 -13.07 -3.16
CA TYR A 228 7.44 -13.57 -2.26
C TYR A 228 8.86 -13.31 -2.73
N ARG A 229 9.10 -13.22 -4.05
CA ARG A 229 10.43 -12.98 -4.62
C ARG A 229 10.92 -11.57 -4.30
N MET A 230 10.06 -10.58 -4.55
CA MET A 230 10.36 -9.18 -4.27
C MET A 230 10.34 -8.89 -2.78
N MET A 231 9.44 -9.53 -2.01
CA MET A 231 9.44 -9.46 -0.54
C MET A 231 10.79 -9.92 0.04
N ALA A 232 11.28 -11.10 -0.36
CA ALA A 232 12.56 -11.61 0.09
C ALA A 232 13.73 -10.72 -0.37
N LEU A 233 13.70 -10.24 -1.60
CA LEU A 233 14.72 -9.33 -2.13
C LEU A 233 14.74 -7.99 -1.39
N SER A 234 13.57 -7.42 -1.04
CA SER A 234 13.46 -6.20 -0.25
C SER A 234 14.18 -6.35 1.09
N TYR A 235 13.89 -7.44 1.81
CA TYR A 235 14.58 -7.78 3.06
C TYR A 235 16.10 -7.92 2.87
N LEU A 236 16.54 -8.70 1.87
CA LEU A 236 17.96 -8.92 1.59
C LEU A 236 18.73 -7.64 1.24
N MET A 237 18.04 -6.63 0.74
CA MET A 237 18.62 -5.32 0.40
C MET A 237 18.49 -4.29 1.54
N GLY A 238 17.98 -4.69 2.71
CA GLY A 238 17.89 -3.84 3.91
C GLY A 238 16.58 -3.06 4.06
N GLY A 239 15.57 -3.37 3.26
CA GLY A 239 14.25 -2.76 3.32
C GLY A 239 13.27 -3.51 4.22
N HIS A 240 12.10 -2.92 4.39
CA HIS A 240 10.92 -3.54 4.97
C HIS A 240 10.17 -4.38 3.92
N VAL A 241 9.17 -5.13 4.34
CA VAL A 241 8.49 -6.10 3.47
C VAL A 241 6.98 -5.91 3.46
N ARG A 242 6.35 -6.28 2.35
CA ARG A 242 4.91 -6.27 2.18
C ARG A 242 4.44 -7.54 1.48
N ILE A 243 3.31 -8.07 1.92
CA ILE A 243 2.60 -9.22 1.31
C ILE A 243 1.10 -9.10 1.56
N GLY A 244 0.26 -9.76 0.79
CA GLY A 244 -1.18 -9.84 1.07
C GLY A 244 -1.99 -10.20 -0.17
N MET A 245 -3.29 -10.39 0.01
CA MET A 245 -4.21 -10.79 -1.06
C MET A 245 -4.41 -9.68 -2.12
N GLU A 246 -4.08 -8.44 -1.78
CA GLU A 246 -3.94 -7.35 -2.76
C GLU A 246 -2.85 -7.65 -3.80
N ASP A 247 -1.73 -8.24 -3.37
CA ASP A 247 -0.54 -8.41 -4.19
C ASP A 247 -0.49 -9.80 -4.83
N THR A 248 -0.96 -10.83 -4.14
CA THR A 248 -1.03 -12.21 -4.65
C THR A 248 -2.18 -12.99 -4.04
N VAL A 249 -2.87 -13.79 -4.86
CA VAL A 249 -3.87 -14.75 -4.40
C VAL A 249 -3.33 -16.16 -4.19
N TYR A 250 -2.03 -16.36 -4.40
CA TYR A 250 -1.37 -17.66 -4.35
C TYR A 250 -0.40 -17.74 -3.17
N ILE A 251 -0.50 -18.83 -2.40
CA ILE A 251 0.49 -19.19 -1.36
C ILE A 251 1.69 -19.92 -1.98
N ASP A 252 1.45 -20.71 -3.03
CA ASP A 252 2.48 -21.41 -3.80
C ASP A 252 2.07 -21.53 -5.28
N LYS A 253 2.94 -22.08 -6.13
CA LYS A 253 2.70 -22.25 -7.56
C LYS A 253 1.43 -23.07 -7.82
N GLY A 254 0.37 -22.38 -8.21
CA GLY A 254 -0.92 -23.00 -8.52
C GLY A 254 -1.80 -23.27 -7.30
N GLU A 255 -1.35 -22.90 -6.10
CA GLU A 255 -2.12 -23.08 -4.86
C GLU A 255 -2.61 -21.72 -4.34
N LEU A 256 -3.93 -21.55 -4.27
CA LEU A 256 -4.55 -20.34 -3.74
C LEU A 256 -4.32 -20.24 -2.22
N CYS A 257 -4.04 -19.02 -1.74
CA CYS A 257 -3.98 -18.76 -0.31
C CYS A 257 -5.38 -18.81 0.31
N LYS A 258 -5.46 -19.24 1.57
CA LYS A 258 -6.71 -19.33 2.33
C LYS A 258 -7.02 -18.08 3.14
N SER A 259 -6.00 -17.27 3.43
CA SER A 259 -6.14 -16.03 4.19
C SER A 259 -4.90 -15.14 4.03
N ASN A 260 -5.06 -13.86 4.40
CA ASN A 260 -3.92 -12.95 4.57
C ASN A 260 -2.96 -13.41 5.67
N ALA A 261 -3.48 -13.96 6.78
CA ALA A 261 -2.66 -14.51 7.86
C ALA A 261 -1.71 -15.61 7.35
N GLN A 262 -2.20 -16.53 6.50
CA GLN A 262 -1.35 -17.56 5.88
C GLN A 262 -0.22 -16.96 5.03
N LEU A 263 -0.51 -15.87 4.30
CA LEU A 263 0.51 -15.19 3.49
C LEU A 263 1.58 -14.55 4.38
N VAL A 264 1.14 -13.90 5.46
CA VAL A 264 2.00 -13.24 6.46
C VAL A 264 2.86 -14.27 7.19
N GLU A 265 2.30 -15.36 7.70
CA GLU A 265 3.03 -16.42 8.40
C GLU A 265 4.19 -16.97 7.55
N LYS A 266 3.94 -17.26 6.27
CA LYS A 266 4.99 -17.67 5.32
C LYS A 266 6.02 -16.56 5.12
N GLY A 267 5.59 -15.30 5.02
CA GLY A 267 6.48 -14.15 4.87
C GLY A 267 7.42 -13.96 6.07
N VAL A 268 6.87 -14.02 7.28
CA VAL A 268 7.60 -13.99 8.55
C VAL A 268 8.60 -15.14 8.61
N GLY A 269 8.15 -16.37 8.35
CA GLY A 269 9.03 -17.54 8.35
C GLY A 269 10.20 -17.44 7.37
N ILE A 270 10.01 -16.83 6.20
CA ILE A 270 11.10 -16.56 5.24
C ILE A 270 12.11 -15.58 5.83
N VAL A 271 11.67 -14.46 6.39
CA VAL A 271 12.56 -13.44 6.98
C VAL A 271 13.35 -14.02 8.15
N GLU A 272 12.69 -14.75 9.05
CA GLU A 272 13.32 -15.41 10.20
C GLU A 272 14.31 -16.50 9.79
N SER A 273 13.98 -17.31 8.77
CA SER A 273 14.89 -18.32 8.21
C SER A 273 16.15 -17.71 7.60
N LEU A 274 16.09 -16.45 7.18
CA LEU A 274 17.23 -15.66 6.69
C LEU A 274 17.92 -14.86 7.81
N GLY A 275 17.62 -15.15 9.08
CA GLY A 275 18.24 -14.54 10.26
C GLY A 275 17.65 -13.19 10.67
N GLY A 276 16.52 -12.80 10.10
CA GLY A 276 15.83 -11.54 10.41
C GLY A 276 14.98 -11.61 11.67
N THR A 277 14.48 -10.46 12.10
CA THR A 277 13.51 -10.36 13.19
C THR A 277 12.44 -9.36 12.81
N MET A 278 11.18 -9.73 13.02
CA MET A 278 10.03 -8.89 12.73
C MET A 278 9.84 -7.82 13.80
N ALA A 279 9.41 -6.63 13.37
CA ALA A 279 8.96 -5.56 14.25
C ALA A 279 7.52 -5.82 14.71
N THR A 280 7.24 -5.55 15.98
CA THR A 280 5.85 -5.41 16.45
C THR A 280 5.22 -4.10 15.93
N PRO A 281 3.90 -3.90 16.04
CA PRO A 281 3.29 -2.62 15.69
C PRO A 281 3.88 -1.43 16.48
N ALA A 282 4.11 -1.57 17.79
CA ALA A 282 4.77 -0.55 18.61
C ALA A 282 6.20 -0.21 18.13
N GLU A 283 6.98 -1.22 17.75
CA GLU A 283 8.34 -1.03 17.20
C GLU A 283 8.30 -0.41 15.80
N ALA A 284 7.31 -0.77 14.98
CA ALA A 284 7.09 -0.12 13.69
C ALA A 284 6.75 1.36 13.87
N ARG A 285 5.93 1.72 14.88
CA ARG A 285 5.67 3.12 15.23
C ARG A 285 6.95 3.85 15.63
N GLU A 286 7.86 3.23 16.37
CA GLU A 286 9.15 3.83 16.72
C GLU A 286 10.03 4.04 15.47
N ILE A 287 10.23 3.00 14.66
CA ILE A 287 11.03 3.04 13.43
C ILE A 287 10.52 4.13 12.49
N LEU A 288 9.19 4.25 12.35
CA LEU A 288 8.57 5.23 11.47
C LEU A 288 8.35 6.60 12.14
N GLY A 289 8.66 6.78 13.43
CA GLY A 289 8.40 8.05 14.13
C GLY A 289 6.90 8.42 14.18
N LEU A 290 6.04 7.43 14.36
CA LEU A 290 4.60 7.58 14.55
C LEU A 290 4.27 7.77 16.04
N LYS A 291 3.07 8.28 16.34
CA LYS A 291 2.57 8.38 17.72
C LYS A 291 2.30 6.98 18.27
N GLN A 292 2.71 6.73 19.51
CA GLN A 292 2.34 5.52 20.26
C GLN A 292 0.87 5.58 20.70
N LEU A 293 0.23 4.41 20.81
CA LEU A 293 -1.15 4.25 21.30
C LEU A 293 -1.22 4.25 22.83
#